data_AF-A0A2W4TPJ9-F1
#
_entry.id   AF-A0A2W4TPJ9-F1
#
_cell.length_a   1.000
_cell.length_b   1.000
_cell.length_c   1.000
_cell.angle_alpha   90.00
_cell.angle_beta   90.00
_cell.angle_gamma   90.00
#
_symmetry.space_group_name_H-M   'P 1'
#
loop_
_entity.id
_entity.type
_entity.pdbx_description
1 polymer ?
#
loop_
_entity_poly.entity_id
_entity_poly.type
_entity_poly.pdbx_seq_one_letter_code
_entity_poly.pdbx_strand_id
1 'polypeptide(L)'
;MVGTTPDQPPALVLPRLIVGLGNPGPKYDRTRHNIGFEIIDALAKQFPGVSLVENKRFQGVVGEFRSGGDRTVLIKPTTFMNNSGQAVRAVLDWYKLEAGAVLVVYDDMDLPTGKLRMRLSGGAGRHHRM
;
A
#
# COMPACT_ATOMS: atom_id res chain seq x y z
N MET A 1 -10.35 28.32 36.02
CA MET A 1 -9.36 28.41 34.93
C MET A 1 -9.22 27.02 34.34
N VAL A 2 -9.66 26.84 33.09
CA VAL A 2 -9.65 25.54 32.39
C VAL A 2 -8.20 25.23 32.02
N GLY A 3 -7.65 24.16 32.57
CA GLY A 3 -6.32 23.69 32.22
C GLY A 3 -6.31 23.19 30.78
N THR A 4 -5.61 23.91 29.91
CA THR A 4 -5.25 23.45 28.57
C THR A 4 -4.29 22.27 28.73
N THR A 5 -4.76 21.06 28.46
CA THR A 5 -3.92 19.88 28.29
C THR A 5 -2.89 20.17 27.18
N PRO A 6 -1.62 19.76 27.35
CA PRO A 6 -0.64 19.89 26.27
C PRO A 6 -1.12 19.06 25.07
N ASP A 7 -1.11 19.68 23.90
CA ASP A 7 -1.38 19.07 22.60
C ASP A 7 -0.47 17.82 22.46
N GLN A 8 -1.07 16.64 22.62
CA GLN A 8 -0.37 15.38 22.43
C GLN A 8 0.05 15.34 20.95
N PRO A 9 1.33 15.05 20.62
CA PRO A 9 1.73 14.91 19.23
C PRO A 9 0.82 13.86 18.57
N PRO A 10 0.37 14.10 17.31
CA PRO A 10 -0.53 13.17 16.66
C PRO A 10 0.11 11.78 16.66
N ALA A 11 -0.66 10.79 17.10
CA ALA A 11 -0.20 9.40 17.13
C ALA A 11 0.33 9.03 15.74
N LEU A 12 1.57 8.53 15.70
CA LEU A 12 2.20 8.14 14.45
C LEU A 12 1.41 6.95 13.86
N VAL A 13 0.75 7.17 12.72
CA VAL A 13 0.04 6.09 12.02
C VAL A 13 1.08 5.27 11.25
N LEU A 14 1.45 4.13 11.81
CA LEU A 14 2.32 3.17 11.15
C LEU A 14 1.48 2.20 10.31
N PRO A 15 1.61 2.22 8.97
CA PRO A 15 0.86 1.30 8.13
C PRO A 15 1.35 -0.13 8.39
N ARG A 16 0.40 -1.05 8.57
CA ARG A 16 0.65 -2.49 8.75
C ARG A 16 0.43 -3.28 7.46
N LEU A 17 -0.18 -2.64 6.46
CA LEU A 17 -0.32 -3.14 5.10
C LEU A 17 0.11 -2.05 4.13
N ILE A 18 1.11 -2.35 3.29
CA ILE A 18 1.56 -1.48 2.19
C ILE A 18 1.23 -2.16 0.87
N VAL A 19 0.40 -1.52 0.07
CA VAL A 19 -0.13 -2.02 -1.20
C VAL A 19 0.52 -1.24 -2.34
N GLY A 20 1.22 -1.92 -3.23
CA GLY A 20 1.66 -1.35 -4.50
C GLY A 20 0.63 -1.67 -5.58
N LEU A 21 -0.03 -0.67 -6.15
CA LEU A 21 -0.92 -0.87 -7.30
C LEU A 21 -0.11 -0.95 -8.60
N GLY A 22 -0.63 -1.74 -9.54
CA GLY A 22 -0.06 -1.98 -10.85
C GLY A 22 -0.85 -3.06 -11.58
N ASN A 23 -0.46 -3.37 -12.80
CA ASN A 23 -1.01 -4.50 -13.55
C ASN A 23 0.04 -5.61 -13.73
N PRO A 24 -0.34 -6.89 -13.56
CA PRO A 24 0.57 -8.01 -13.74
C PRO A 24 0.83 -8.32 -15.22
N GLY A 25 2.05 -8.78 -15.51
CA GLY A 25 2.45 -9.30 -16.81
C GLY A 25 3.45 -8.40 -17.55
N PRO A 26 4.29 -8.99 -18.43
CA PRO A 26 5.48 -8.34 -18.99
C PRO A 26 5.17 -7.10 -19.84
N LYS A 27 3.94 -6.98 -20.34
CA LYS A 27 3.48 -5.81 -21.12
C LYS A 27 3.29 -4.53 -20.28
N TYR A 28 3.23 -4.66 -18.95
CA TYR A 28 3.09 -3.51 -18.03
C TYR A 28 4.38 -3.20 -17.27
N ASP A 29 5.40 -4.05 -17.41
CA ASP A 29 6.70 -3.84 -16.79
C ASP A 29 7.32 -2.52 -17.25
N ARG A 30 7.81 -1.73 -16.30
CA ARG A 30 8.43 -0.41 -16.51
C ARG A 30 7.50 0.65 -17.12
N THR A 31 6.19 0.45 -17.05
CA THR A 31 5.23 1.53 -17.31
C THR A 31 5.05 2.38 -16.05
N ARG A 32 4.68 3.66 -16.20
CA ARG A 32 4.40 4.54 -15.06
C ARG A 32 3.32 3.96 -14.14
N HIS A 33 2.38 3.19 -14.70
CA HIS A 33 1.31 2.51 -13.96
C HIS A 33 1.79 1.38 -13.03
N ASN A 34 3.04 0.92 -13.16
CA ASN A 34 3.61 -0.13 -12.31
C ASN A 34 4.56 0.42 -11.22
N ILE A 35 4.60 1.74 -11.01
CA ILE A 35 5.47 2.34 -9.98
C ILE A 35 5.16 1.81 -8.58
N GLY A 36 3.90 1.47 -8.29
CA GLY A 36 3.52 0.86 -7.02
C GLY A 36 4.22 -0.49 -6.80
N PHE A 37 4.32 -1.33 -7.84
CA PHE A 37 5.05 -2.60 -7.76
C PHE A 37 6.55 -2.37 -7.56
N GLU A 38 7.14 -1.42 -8.29
CA GLU A 38 8.57 -1.09 -8.16
C GLU A 38 8.91 -0.60 -6.75
N ILE A 39 8.02 0.18 -6.12
CA ILE A 39 8.19 0.63 -4.74
C ILE A 39 8.15 -0.54 -3.77
N ILE A 40 7.24 -1.51 -3.95
CA ILE A 40 7.21 -2.72 -3.12
C ILE A 40 8.49 -3.55 -3.28
N ASP A 41 9.00 -3.68 -4.51
CA ASP A 41 10.26 -4.37 -4.77
C ASP A 41 11.46 -3.67 -4.12
N ALA A 42 11.48 -2.34 -4.13
CA ALA A 42 12.51 -1.55 -3.48
C ALA A 42 12.45 -1.68 -1.94
N LEU A 43 11.24 -1.61 -1.36
CA LEU A 43 11.04 -1.79 0.07
C LEU A 43 11.47 -3.19 0.53
N ALA A 44 11.07 -4.23 -0.19
CA ALA A 44 11.48 -5.61 0.13
C ALA A 44 13.01 -5.78 0.10
N LYS A 45 13.72 -5.11 -0.82
CA LYS A 45 15.19 -5.13 -0.85
C LYS A 45 15.84 -4.37 0.30
N GLN A 46 15.18 -3.32 0.80
CA GLN A 46 15.70 -2.48 1.88
C GLN A 46 15.58 -3.15 3.25
N PHE A 47 14.58 -4.00 3.46
CA PHE A 47 14.37 -4.71 4.72
C PHE A 47 15.03 -6.10 4.69
N PRO A 48 15.90 -6.42 5.66
CA PRO A 48 16.56 -7.74 5.72
C PRO A 48 15.56 -8.88 5.87
N GLY A 49 15.77 -9.96 5.10
CA GLY A 49 14.98 -11.19 5.21
C GLY A 49 13.58 -11.14 4.58
N VAL A 50 13.26 -10.09 3.83
CA VAL A 50 11.98 -9.99 3.13
C VAL A 50 12.06 -10.65 1.76
N SER A 51 11.35 -11.75 1.62
CA SER A 51 11.13 -12.40 0.32
C SER A 51 9.71 -12.16 -0.15
N LEU A 52 9.58 -11.69 -1.38
CA LEU A 52 8.30 -11.54 -2.06
C LEU A 52 7.91 -12.87 -2.69
N VAL A 53 6.82 -13.48 -2.21
CA VAL A 53 6.35 -14.80 -2.64
C VAL A 53 4.91 -14.74 -3.12
N GLU A 54 4.57 -15.53 -4.13
CA GLU A 54 3.20 -15.62 -4.61
C GLU A 54 2.30 -16.26 -3.55
N ASN A 55 1.17 -15.61 -3.27
CA ASN A 55 0.16 -16.11 -2.35
C ASN A 55 -1.22 -16.09 -3.00
N LYS A 56 -1.71 -17.27 -3.35
CA LYS A 56 -3.01 -17.44 -4.03
C LYS A 56 -4.20 -16.98 -3.18
N ARG A 57 -4.12 -17.10 -1.85
CA ARG A 57 -5.20 -16.63 -0.94
C ARG A 57 -5.35 -15.12 -1.02
N PHE A 58 -4.23 -14.41 -1.15
CA PHE A 58 -4.22 -12.95 -1.22
C PHE A 58 -4.26 -12.42 -2.64
N GLN A 59 -4.31 -13.29 -3.65
CA GLN A 59 -4.31 -12.93 -5.06
C GLN A 59 -3.19 -11.92 -5.37
N GLY A 60 -1.98 -12.22 -4.90
CA GLY A 60 -0.86 -11.29 -5.00
C GLY A 60 0.48 -11.88 -4.64
N VAL A 61 1.54 -11.12 -4.91
CA VAL A 61 2.89 -11.38 -4.41
C VAL A 61 3.05 -10.63 -3.10
N VAL A 62 3.43 -11.32 -2.04
CA VAL A 62 3.42 -10.83 -0.67
C VAL A 62 4.77 -11.01 -0.01
N GLY A 63 5.19 -10.04 0.80
CA GLY A 63 6.32 -10.13 1.69
C GLY A 63 5.95 -9.60 3.07
N GLU A 64 6.66 -10.04 4.09
CA GLU A 64 6.43 -9.58 5.45
C GLU A 64 7.74 -9.16 6.10
N PHE A 65 7.67 -8.14 6.93
CA PHE A 65 8.76 -7.73 7.79
C PHE A 65 8.24 -7.22 9.12
N ARG A 66 9.17 -7.04 10.06
CA ARG A 66 8.87 -6.37 11.33
C ARG A 66 9.50 -4.99 11.35
N SER A 67 8.70 -4.00 11.78
CA SER A 67 9.14 -2.64 12.03
C SER A 67 8.58 -2.20 13.37
N GLY A 68 9.43 -1.71 14.28
CA GLY A 68 9.00 -1.30 15.62
C GLY A 68 8.36 -2.41 16.47
N GLY A 69 8.64 -3.68 16.17
CA GLY A 69 8.03 -4.85 16.83
C GLY A 69 6.76 -5.36 16.16
N ASP A 70 6.11 -4.53 15.34
CA ASP A 70 4.89 -4.87 14.62
C ASP A 70 5.15 -5.53 13.27
N ARG A 71 4.28 -6.47 12.90
CA ARG A 71 4.28 -7.08 11.56
C ARG A 71 3.70 -6.08 10.56
N THR A 72 4.46 -5.85 9.49
CA THR A 72 4.05 -5.11 8.30
C THR A 72 4.03 -6.05 7.10
N VAL A 73 2.98 -5.97 6.30
CA VAL A 73 2.77 -6.78 5.10
C VAL A 73 2.94 -5.88 3.87
N LEU A 74 3.75 -6.34 2.91
CA LEU A 74 3.87 -5.76 1.58
C LEU A 74 3.06 -6.61 0.60
N ILE A 75 2.28 -5.99 -0.29
CA ILE A 75 1.55 -6.72 -1.33
C ILE A 75 1.61 -6.02 -2.69
N LYS A 76 1.84 -6.82 -3.73
CA LYS A 76 1.58 -6.51 -5.14
C LYS A 76 0.39 -7.35 -5.60
N PRO A 77 -0.84 -6.81 -5.66
CA PRO A 77 -1.99 -7.55 -6.16
C PRO A 77 -1.73 -8.08 -7.58
N THR A 78 -1.92 -9.37 -7.82
CA THR A 78 -1.85 -9.97 -9.16
C THR A 78 -3.23 -10.02 -9.82
N THR A 79 -4.21 -9.32 -9.27
CA THR A 79 -5.45 -8.97 -9.94
C THR A 79 -5.21 -7.83 -10.93
N PHE A 80 -6.14 -7.62 -11.87
CA PHE A 80 -6.16 -6.37 -12.63
C PHE A 80 -6.40 -5.19 -11.67
N MET A 81 -5.84 -4.02 -12.00
CA MET A 81 -5.84 -2.84 -11.12
C MET A 81 -7.24 -2.42 -10.63
N ASN A 82 -8.27 -2.57 -11.47
CA ASN A 82 -9.67 -2.30 -11.10
C ASN A 82 -10.23 -3.26 -10.03
N ASN A 83 -9.57 -4.41 -9.84
CA ASN A 83 -9.96 -5.47 -8.92
C ASN A 83 -8.98 -5.62 -7.74
N SER A 84 -8.02 -4.70 -7.57
CA SER A 84 -7.04 -4.76 -6.47
C SER A 84 -7.69 -4.70 -5.08
N GLY A 85 -8.90 -4.14 -4.96
CA GLY A 85 -9.67 -4.14 -3.72
C GLY A 85 -9.95 -5.53 -3.15
N GLN A 86 -10.07 -6.56 -3.98
CA GLN A 86 -10.28 -7.95 -3.54
C GLN A 86 -9.05 -8.50 -2.82
N ALA A 87 -7.87 -8.29 -3.40
CA ALA A 87 -6.59 -8.68 -2.80
C ALA A 87 -6.34 -7.94 -1.47
N VAL A 88 -6.58 -6.62 -1.45
CA VAL A 88 -6.43 -5.81 -0.23
C VAL A 88 -7.38 -6.29 0.87
N ARG A 89 -8.65 -6.56 0.54
CA ARG A 89 -9.65 -7.04 1.50
C ARG A 89 -9.25 -8.39 2.09
N ALA A 90 -8.78 -9.33 1.26
CA ALA A 90 -8.35 -10.65 1.71
C ALA A 90 -7.21 -10.56 2.75
N VAL A 91 -6.28 -9.62 2.58
CA VAL A 91 -5.20 -9.38 3.55
C VAL A 91 -5.74 -8.75 4.83
N LEU A 92 -6.59 -7.72 4.72
CA LEU A 92 -7.21 -7.08 5.89
C LEU A 92 -7.95 -8.09 6.77
N ASP A 93 -8.79 -8.93 6.17
CA ASP A 93 -9.57 -9.92 6.89
C ASP A 93 -8.69 -10.99 7.55
N TRP A 94 -7.63 -11.44 6.86
CA TRP A 94 -6.73 -12.46 7.39
C TRP A 94 -5.90 -11.98 8.58
N TYR A 95 -5.31 -10.78 8.47
CA TYR A 95 -4.47 -10.21 9.53
C TYR A 95 -5.26 -9.40 10.55
N LYS A 96 -6.60 -9.30 10.39
CA LYS A 96 -7.51 -8.51 11.24
C LYS A 96 -7.05 -7.06 11.37
N LEU A 97 -6.76 -6.46 10.23
CA LEU A 97 -6.29 -5.07 10.14
C LEU A 97 -7.46 -4.14 9.82
N GLU A 98 -7.39 -2.93 10.38
CA GLU A 98 -8.32 -1.85 10.07
C GLU A 98 -7.88 -1.10 8.80
N ALA A 99 -8.82 -0.48 8.09
CA ALA A 99 -8.53 0.29 6.88
C ALA A 99 -7.53 1.44 7.13
N GLY A 100 -7.51 2.02 8.32
CA GLY A 100 -6.55 3.06 8.72
C GLY A 100 -5.10 2.57 8.82
N ALA A 101 -4.86 1.26 8.81
CA ALA A 101 -3.53 0.67 8.81
C ALA A 101 -2.99 0.41 7.38
N VAL A 102 -3.70 0.84 6.33
CA VAL A 102 -3.34 0.59 4.93
C VAL A 102 -2.69 1.82 4.31
N LEU A 103 -1.52 1.63 3.72
CA LEU A 103 -0.88 2.57 2.81
C LEU A 103 -0.99 2.03 1.39
N VAL A 104 -1.63 2.78 0.49
CA VAL A 104 -1.71 2.44 -0.93
C VAL A 104 -0.77 3.34 -1.72
N VAL A 105 0.07 2.72 -2.55
CA VAL A 105 1.05 3.38 -3.40
C VAL A 105 0.67 3.14 -4.86
N TYR A 106 0.47 4.22 -5.60
CA TYR A 106 0.03 4.19 -7.00
C TYR A 106 0.54 5.43 -7.75
N ASP A 107 0.47 5.42 -9.08
CA ASP A 107 0.80 6.58 -9.88
C ASP A 107 -0.37 7.56 -9.97
N ASP A 108 -0.07 8.85 -9.85
CA ASP A 108 -1.04 9.92 -10.05
C ASP A 108 -0.65 10.71 -11.30
N MET A 109 -1.47 10.60 -12.36
CA MET A 109 -1.22 11.30 -13.63
C MET A 109 -1.30 12.83 -13.49
N ASP A 110 -2.03 13.33 -12.50
CA ASP A 110 -2.15 14.75 -12.23
C ASP A 110 -0.92 15.30 -11.46
N LEU A 111 0.02 14.43 -11.06
CA LEU A 111 1.21 14.80 -10.30
C LEU A 111 2.44 14.99 -11.22
N PRO A 112 3.17 16.12 -11.13
CA PRO A 112 4.41 16.30 -11.87
C PRO A 112 5.45 15.22 -11.54
N THR A 113 6.25 14.83 -12.53
CA THR A 113 7.31 13.82 -12.34
C THR A 113 8.29 14.23 -11.25
N GLY A 114 8.67 13.28 -10.38
CA GLY A 114 9.57 13.51 -9.26
C GLY A 114 8.92 14.15 -8.03
N LYS A 115 7.61 14.37 -8.05
CA LYS A 115 6.86 14.77 -6.85
C LYS A 115 6.22 13.55 -6.20
N LEU A 116 6.11 13.61 -4.86
CA LEU A 116 5.38 12.64 -4.05
C LEU A 116 4.31 13.39 -3.28
N ARG A 117 3.12 12.81 -3.17
CA ARG A 117 2.02 13.33 -2.37
C ARG A 117 1.47 12.23 -1.49
N MET A 118 1.39 12.50 -0.18
CA MET A 118 0.72 11.62 0.79
C MET A 118 -0.65 12.22 1.14
N ARG A 119 -1.67 11.37 1.25
CA ARG A 119 -3.02 11.75 1.69
C ARG A 119 -3.52 10.71 2.69
N LEU A 120 -3.96 11.17 3.87
CA LEU A 120 -4.58 10.31 4.89
C LEU A 120 -6.00 9.88 4.48
N SER A 121 -6.65 10.69 3.64
CA SER A 121 -7.95 10.45 3.07
C SER A 121 -8.05 11.15 1.73
N GLY A 122 -8.75 10.53 0.79
CA GLY A 122 -8.94 11.07 -0.54
C GLY A 122 -9.77 10.11 -1.39
N GLY A 123 -10.90 10.60 -1.89
CA GLY A 123 -11.68 9.87 -2.88
C GLY A 123 -10.87 9.64 -4.16
N ALA A 124 -11.20 8.58 -4.89
CA ALA A 124 -10.64 8.28 -6.20
C ALA A 124 -10.68 9.55 -7.05
N GLY A 125 -9.50 10.08 -7.40
CA GLY A 125 -9.41 11.22 -8.29
C GLY A 125 -10.11 10.88 -9.60
N ARG A 126 -11.27 11.52 -9.81
CA ARG A 126 -12.18 11.48 -10.98
C ARG A 126 -13.21 10.33 -11.00
N HIS A 127 -14.46 10.76 -10.81
CA HIS A 127 -15.70 10.05 -11.07
C HIS A 127 -15.86 9.60 -12.54
N HIS A 128 -15.93 8.29 -12.77
CA HIS A 128 -16.93 7.54 -13.56
C HIS A 128 -16.47 6.07 -13.55
N ARG A 129 -17.24 5.08 -13.08
CA ARG A 129 -18.61 4.74 -13.47
C ARG A 129 -19.37 4.07 -12.31
N MET A 130 -20.70 4.08 -12.46
CA MET A 130 -21.72 3.33 -11.72
C MET A 130 -21.32 1.92 -11.33
#